data_AF-A0A968J5I0-F1
#
_entry.id   AF-A0A968J5I0-F1
#
_cell.length_a   1.000
_cell.length_b   1.000
_cell.length_c   1.000
_cell.angle_alpha   90.00
_cell.angle_beta   90.00
_cell.angle_gamma   90.00
#
_symmetry.space_group_name_H-M   'P 1'
#
loop_
_entity.id
_entity.type
_entity.pdbx_description
1 polymer ?
#
loop_
_entity_poly.entity_id
_entity_poly.type
_entity_poly.pdbx_seq_one_letter_code
_entity_poly.pdbx_strand_id
1 'polypeptide(L)' 'MNGRKRHILVDTLGWLLTVVVHATNVTDWIGGKAVLLEASDDAPKLEHH' A
#
# COMPACT_ATOMS: atom_id res chain seq x y z
N MET A 1 -20.61 12.18 -5.70
CA MET A 1 -20.35 11.15 -4.68
C MET A 1 -18.86 11.12 -4.41
N ASN A 2 -18.43 11.43 -3.19
CA ASN A 2 -17.02 11.38 -2.81
C ASN A 2 -16.67 9.95 -2.39
N GLY A 3 -16.20 9.13 -3.34
CA GLY A 3 -15.75 7.78 -3.05
C GLY A 3 -14.35 7.75 -2.42
N ARG A 4 -13.99 6.60 -1.84
CA ARG A 4 -12.64 6.34 -1.34
C ARG A 4 -12.11 5.05 -1.95
N LYS A 5 -10.89 5.08 -2.46
CA LYS A 5 -10.15 3.89 -2.92
C LYS A 5 -9.20 3.42 -1.84
N ARG A 6 -9.03 2.11 -1.73
CA ARG A 6 -8.09 1.47 -0.80
C ARG A 6 -7.05 0.73 -1.62
N HIS A 7 -5.79 1.03 -1.39
CA HIS A 7 -4.68 0.24 -1.90
C HIS A 7 -4.13 -0.57 -0.73
N ILE A 8 -3.90 -1.86 -0.95
CA ILE A 8 -3.60 -2.82 0.10
C ILE A 8 -2.35 -3.61 -0.30
N LEU A 9 -1.40 -3.71 0.63
CA LEU A 9 -0.27 -4.63 0.53
C LEU A 9 -0.55 -5.85 1.40
N VAL A 10 -0.32 -7.02 0.83
CA VAL A 10 -0.42 -8.31 1.52
C VAL A 10 0.84 -9.14 1.28
N ASP A 11 1.10 -10.09 2.17
CA ASP A 11 2.10 -11.13 1.93
C ASP A 11 1.55 -12.27 1.04
N THR A 12 2.36 -13.30 0.82
CA THR A 12 2.00 -14.46 -0.01
C THR A 12 0.93 -15.37 0.61
N LEU A 13 0.69 -15.27 1.93
CA LEU A 13 -0.38 -15.96 2.64
C LEU A 13 -1.68 -15.12 2.68
N GLY A 14 -1.64 -13.89 2.15
CA GLY A 14 -2.76 -12.95 2.14
C GLY A 14 -2.90 -12.15 3.43
N TRP A 15 -1.89 -12.11 4.30
CA TRP A 15 -1.92 -11.32 5.53
C TRP A 15 -1.74 -9.84 5.22
N LEU A 16 -2.47 -9.00 5.95
CA LEU A 16 -2.50 -7.56 5.73
C LEU A 16 -1.22 -6.92 6.26
N LEU A 17 -0.44 -6.27 5.38
CA LEU A 17 0.77 -5.55 5.77
C LEU A 17 0.52 -4.05 5.89
N THR A 18 -0.19 -3.46 4.92
CA THR A 18 -0.42 -2.01 4.88
C THR A 18 -1.71 -1.67 4.12
N VAL A 19 -2.41 -0.62 4.55
CA VAL A 19 -3.59 -0.09 3.86
C VAL A 19 -3.48 1.42 3.75
N VAL A 20 -3.59 1.94 2.53
CA VAL A 20 -3.67 3.40 2.31
C VAL A 20 -4.99 3.76 1.63
N VAL A 21 -5.69 4.73 2.21
CA VAL A 21 -7.02 5.18 1.76
C VAL A 21 -6.91 6.56 1.13
N HIS A 22 -7.39 6.69 -0.11
CA HIS A 22 -7.33 7.94 -0.86
C HIS A 22 -8.70 8.29 -1.46
N ALA A 23 -8.86 9.56 -1.83
CA ALA A 23 -9.99 9.98 -2.64
C ALA A 23 -9.96 9.29 -4.03
N THR A 24 -11.13 9.17 -4.67
CA THR A 24 -11.25 8.45 -5.96
C THR A 24 -10.48 9.09 -7.12
N ASN A 25 -10.10 10.36 -7.01
CA ASN A 25 -9.32 11.08 -8.02
C ASN A 25 -7.82 10.71 -8.01
N VAL A 26 -7.34 9.99 -7.01
CA VAL A 26 -5.95 9.50 -6.97
C VAL A 26 -5.81 8.31 -7.92
N THR A 27 -4.82 8.34 -8.81
CA THR A 27 -4.57 7.25 -9.77
C THR A 27 -3.96 6.03 -9.07
N ASP A 28 -4.13 4.84 -9.65
CA ASP A 28 -3.64 3.60 -9.04
C ASP A 28 -2.10 3.54 -9.03
N TRP A 29 -1.43 4.26 -9.95
CA TRP A 29 0.02 4.44 -9.93
C TRP A 29 0.49 5.22 -8.68
N ILE A 30 -0.20 6.32 -8.35
CA ILE A 30 0.11 7.10 -7.13
C ILE A 30 -0.24 6.27 -5.89
N GLY A 31 -1.41 5.63 -5.88
CA GLY A 31 -1.86 4.82 -4.75
C GLY A 31 -0.98 3.60 -4.47
N GLY A 32 -0.51 2.91 -5.52
CA GLY A 32 0.42 1.79 -5.39
C GLY A 32 1.79 2.22 -4.85
N LYS A 33 2.32 3.36 -5.31
CA LYS A 33 3.56 3.93 -4.75
C LYS A 33 3.41 4.31 -3.28
N ALA A 34 2.29 4.92 -2.91
CA ALA A 34 2.03 5.32 -1.53
C ALA A 34 2.05 4.12 -0.58
N VAL A 35 1.46 2.99 -0.98
CA VAL A 35 1.48 1.76 -0.19
C VAL A 35 2.91 1.21 0.01
N LEU A 36 3.78 1.25 -1.00
CA LEU A 36 5.16 0.79 -0.87
C LEU A 36 6.01 1.71 0.00
N LEU A 37 5.78 3.03 -0.08
CA LEU A 37 6.45 4.01 0.76
C LEU A 37 6.06 3.81 2.23
N GLU A 38 4.76 3.73 2.52
CA GLU A 38 4.26 3.49 3.88
C GLU A 38 4.80 2.17 4.46
N ALA A 39 4.79 1.09 3.67
CA ALA A 39 5.32 -0.20 4.11
C ALA A 39 6.84 -0.17 4.36
N SER A 40 7.59 0.69 3.66
CA SER A 40 9.04 0.77 3.82
C SER A 40 9.48 1.44 5.13
N ASP A 41 8.59 2.20 5.77
CA ASP A 41 8.83 2.79 7.09
C ASP A 41 8.60 1.77 8.22
N ASP A 42 7.72 0.77 8.01
CA ASP A 42 7.29 -0.18 9.05
C ASP A 42 7.84 -1.62 8.89
N ALA A 43 8.24 -2.03 7.68
CA ALA A 43 8.63 -3.41 7.41
C ALA A 43 10.16 -3.64 7.47
N PRO A 44 10.64 -4.75 8.05
CA PRO A 44 12.06 -5.11 7.98
C PRO A 44 12.49 -5.28 6.53
N LYS A 45 13.59 -4.62 6.14
CA LYS A 45 14.16 -4.75 4.80
C LYS A 45 14.59 -6.20 4.58
N LEU A 46 14.12 -6.78 3.50
CA LEU A 46 14.65 -8.04 3.00
C LEU A 46 16.03 -7.76 2.39
N GLU A 47 17.09 -8.03 3.15
CA GLU A 47 18.46 -8.06 2.63
C GLU A 47 18.72 -9.45 2.06
N HIS A 48 19.17 -9.51 0.81
CA HIS A 48 19.63 -10.75 0.20
C HIS A 48 21.10 -10.95 0.58
N HIS A 49 21.36 -11.97 1.40
CA HIS A 49 22.71 -12.31 1.88
C HIS A 49 23.55 -13.05 0.82
#